data_AF-R9MYJ6-F1
#
_entry.id   AF-R9MYJ6-F1
#
_cell.length_a   1.000
_cell.length_b   1.000
_cell.length_c   1.000
_cell.angle_alpha   90.00
_cell.angle_beta   90.00
_cell.angle_gamma   90.00
#
_symmetry.space_group_name_H-M   'P 1'
#
loop_
_entity.id
_entity.type
_entity.pdbx_description
1 polymer ?
#
loop_
_entity_poly.entity_id
_entity_poly.type
_entity_poly.pdbx_seq_one_letter_code
_entity_poly.pdbx_strand_id
1 'polypeptide(L)'
;MTLAEEFLTKGEYDYIIGQKTKNKRDEAFYRIWMLKESFVKAVGSGLMLPFNSFEIKIMTDGQIDLIQNVDRRKYYFKEYRFEDYCGAVCFQSSHFSDICLL
;
A
#
# COMPACT_ATOMS: atom_id res chain seq x y z
N MET A 1 0.47 8.52 16.85
CA MET A 1 -0.36 7.32 16.57
C MET A 1 -1.81 7.65 16.21
N THR A 2 -2.20 8.91 16.01
CA THR A 2 -3.60 9.27 15.69
C THR A 2 -3.98 9.05 14.21
N LEU A 3 -3.03 9.17 13.27
CA LEU A 3 -3.29 8.99 11.84
C LEU A 3 -3.57 7.53 11.44
N ALA A 4 -3.07 6.56 12.21
CA ALA A 4 -3.25 5.15 11.86
C ALA A 4 -4.71 4.70 12.05
N GLU A 5 -5.41 5.21 13.06
CA GLU A 5 -6.76 4.78 13.41
C GLU A 5 -7.83 5.32 12.45
N GLU A 6 -7.59 6.48 11.83
CA GLU A 6 -8.55 7.10 10.90
C GLU A 6 -8.38 6.62 9.45
N PHE A 7 -7.14 6.27 9.05
CA PHE A 7 -6.80 5.99 7.64
C PHE A 7 -6.54 4.51 7.36
N LEU A 8 -6.39 3.67 8.38
CA LEU A 8 -6.17 2.25 8.21
C LEU A 8 -7.43 1.44 8.49
N THR A 9 -7.55 0.35 7.77
CA THR A 9 -8.48 -0.72 8.10
C THR A 9 -7.96 -1.50 9.31
N LYS A 10 -8.86 -2.27 9.95
CA LYS A 10 -8.47 -3.11 11.08
C LYS A 10 -7.37 -4.11 10.71
N GLY A 11 -7.45 -4.73 9.53
CA GLY A 11 -6.44 -5.70 9.07
C GLY A 11 -5.05 -5.08 8.90
N GLU A 12 -4.96 -3.87 8.34
CA GLU A 12 -3.71 -3.11 8.20
C GLU A 12 -3.14 -2.72 9.57
N TYR A 13 -4.00 -2.27 10.49
CA TYR A 13 -3.59 -1.95 11.85
C TYR A 13 -3.03 -3.18 12.56
N ASP A 14 -3.73 -4.31 12.50
CA ASP A 14 -3.32 -5.59 13.09
C ASP A 14 -1.97 -6.07 12.52
N TYR A 15 -1.75 -5.91 11.21
CA TYR A 15 -0.47 -6.18 10.56
C TYR A 15 0.68 -5.31 11.13
N ILE A 16 0.42 -4.02 11.38
CA ILE A 16 1.41 -3.11 11.95
C ILE A 16 1.70 -3.47 13.40
N ILE A 17 0.69 -3.61 14.26
CA ILE A 17 0.92 -3.89 15.69
C ILE A 17 1.52 -5.28 15.93
N GLY A 18 1.33 -6.22 15.00
CA GLY A 18 1.95 -7.54 15.00
C GLY A 18 3.48 -7.52 14.84
N GLN A 19 4.08 -6.39 14.46
CA GLN A 19 5.53 -6.27 14.36
C GLN A 19 6.21 -6.20 15.74
N LYS A 20 7.37 -6.87 15.86
CA LYS A 20 8.06 -7.11 17.15
C LYS A 20 8.64 -5.86 17.80
N THR A 21 9.11 -4.89 17.01
CA THR A 21 9.82 -3.69 17.50
C THR A 21 9.16 -2.43 16.99
N LYS A 22 9.33 -1.32 17.71
CA LYS A 22 8.81 -0.01 17.28
C LYS A 22 9.28 0.35 15.86
N ASN A 23 10.57 0.21 15.56
CA ASN A 23 11.11 0.51 14.23
C ASN A 23 10.44 -0.35 13.14
N LYS A 24 10.15 -1.62 13.40
CA LYS A 24 9.44 -2.48 12.45
C LYS A 24 7.98 -2.08 12.27
N ARG A 25 7.32 -1.58 13.32
CA ARG A 25 5.97 -1.00 13.23
C ARG A 25 5.98 0.27 12.38
N ASP A 26 6.96 1.14 12.58
CA ASP A 26 7.10 2.37 11.81
C ASP A 26 7.39 2.04 10.32
N GLU A 27 8.30 1.11 10.03
CA GLU A 27 8.55 0.59 8.67
C GLU A 27 7.27 0.02 8.03
N ALA A 28 6.50 -0.78 8.78
CA ALA A 28 5.25 -1.37 8.30
C ALA A 28 4.18 -0.31 8.02
N PHE A 29 4.08 0.72 8.86
CA PHE A 29 3.19 1.85 8.64
C PHE A 29 3.53 2.60 7.34
N TYR A 30 4.81 2.95 7.15
CA TYR A 30 5.24 3.63 5.93
C TYR A 30 5.03 2.78 4.67
N ARG A 31 5.25 1.46 4.78
CA ARG A 31 4.99 0.52 3.69
C ARG A 31 3.52 0.53 3.28
N ILE A 32 2.60 0.37 4.24
CA ILE A 32 1.16 0.42 3.96
C ILE A 32 0.78 1.79 3.39
N TRP A 33 1.21 2.88 4.03
CA TRP A 33 0.91 4.24 3.59
C TRP A 33 1.31 4.48 2.14
N MET A 34 2.54 4.14 1.78
CA MET A 34 3.09 4.28 0.43
C MET A 34 2.30 3.47 -0.61
N LEU A 35 1.91 2.24 -0.27
CA LEU A 35 1.09 1.40 -1.14
C LEU A 35 -0.31 2.02 -1.37
N LYS A 36 -0.97 2.50 -0.31
CA LYS A 36 -2.28 3.16 -0.40
C LYS A 36 -2.23 4.43 -1.26
N GLU A 37 -1.23 5.27 -1.03
CA GLU A 37 -0.97 6.47 -1.84
C GLU A 37 -0.78 6.13 -3.33
N SER A 38 0.00 5.08 -3.63
CA SER A 38 0.23 4.65 -5.01
C SER A 38 -1.07 4.20 -5.69
N PHE A 39 -1.97 3.52 -4.96
CA PHE A 39 -3.27 3.09 -5.47
C PHE A 39 -4.20 4.27 -5.72
N VAL A 40 -4.34 5.20 -4.76
CA VAL A 40 -5.18 6.39 -4.91
C VAL A 40 -4.75 7.22 -6.13
N LYS A 41 -3.43 7.34 -6.35
CA LYS A 41 -2.88 7.98 -7.55
C LYS A 41 -3.22 7.21 -8.83
N ALA A 42 -3.14 5.88 -8.82
CA ALA A 42 -3.47 5.04 -9.97
C ALA A 42 -4.96 5.02 -10.33
N VAL A 43 -5.85 5.21 -9.35
CA VAL A 43 -7.30 5.40 -9.58
C VAL A 43 -7.59 6.78 -10.16
N GLY A 44 -6.82 7.81 -9.77
CA GLY A 44 -7.02 9.18 -10.22
C GLY A 44 -8.17 9.91 -9.51
N SER A 45 -8.68 9.37 -8.40
CA SER A 45 -9.78 9.95 -7.62
C SER A 45 -9.37 11.16 -6.75
N GLY A 46 -8.06 11.45 -6.65
CA GLY A 46 -7.54 12.42 -5.68
C GLY A 46 -7.89 12.03 -4.23
N LEU A 47 -8.00 13.02 -3.35
CA LEU A 47 -8.30 12.84 -1.91
C LEU A 47 -9.75 12.41 -1.62
N MET A 48 -10.59 12.21 -2.63
CA MET A 48 -12.00 11.84 -2.42
C MET A 48 -12.20 10.36 -2.06
N LEU A 49 -11.15 9.53 -2.17
CA LEU A 49 -11.20 8.12 -1.80
C LEU A 49 -10.71 7.94 -0.35
N PRO A 50 -11.59 7.60 0.62
CA PRO A 50 -11.18 7.41 2.00
C PRO A 50 -10.24 6.21 2.13
N PHE A 51 -9.12 6.35 2.85
CA PHE A 51 -8.14 5.27 2.94
C PHE A 51 -8.70 4.05 3.68
N ASN A 52 -9.64 4.22 4.60
CA ASN A 52 -10.31 3.11 5.27
C ASN A 52 -11.37 2.37 4.41
N SER A 53 -11.57 2.77 3.14
CA SER A 53 -12.54 2.13 2.23
C SER A 53 -11.96 0.96 1.42
N PHE A 54 -10.64 0.76 1.49
CA PHE A 54 -9.93 -0.34 0.84
C PHE A 54 -8.78 -0.80 1.74
N GLU A 55 -8.32 -2.03 1.51
CA GLU A 55 -7.32 -2.70 2.36
C GLU A 55 -6.14 -3.20 1.52
N ILE A 56 -4.94 -2.87 1.96
CA ILE A 56 -3.69 -3.48 1.51
C ILE A 56 -3.36 -4.66 2.43
N LYS A 57 -3.38 -5.87 1.87
CA LYS A 57 -3.03 -7.09 2.59
C LYS A 57 -1.64 -7.57 2.16
N ILE A 58 -0.73 -7.63 3.13
CA ILE A 58 0.63 -8.13 2.94
C ILE A 58 0.71 -9.56 3.46
N MET A 59 0.97 -10.51 2.57
CA MET A 59 1.08 -11.93 2.87
C MET A 59 2.47 -12.27 3.43
N THR A 60 2.62 -13.46 4.03
CA THR A 60 3.87 -13.88 4.69
C THR A 60 5.05 -14.04 3.74
N ASP A 61 4.79 -14.33 2.48
CA ASP A 61 5.78 -14.42 1.39
C ASP A 61 6.10 -13.04 0.78
N GLY A 62 5.48 -11.98 1.28
CA GLY A 62 5.63 -10.61 0.79
C GLY A 62 4.70 -10.24 -0.36
N GLN A 63 3.84 -11.15 -0.85
CA GLN A 63 2.84 -10.82 -1.86
C GLN A 63 1.85 -9.78 -1.31
N ILE A 64 1.46 -8.84 -2.18
CA ILE A 64 0.54 -7.76 -1.86
C ILE A 64 -0.77 -7.97 -2.61
N ASP A 65 -1.86 -8.08 -1.86
CA ASP A 65 -3.22 -8.09 -2.40
C ASP A 65 -3.94 -6.79 -2.01
N LEU A 66 -4.78 -6.31 -2.92
CA LEU A 66 -5.66 -5.16 -2.69
C LEU A 66 -7.11 -5.61 -2.66
N ILE A 67 -7.79 -5.30 -1.56
CA ILE A 67 -9.22 -5.50 -1.38
C ILE A 67 -9.89 -4.14 -1.53
N GLN A 68 -10.67 -3.95 -2.58
CA GLN A 68 -11.27 -2.66 -2.94
C GLN A 68 -12.61 -2.84 -3.64
N ASN A 69 -13.51 -1.87 -3.49
CA ASN A 69 -14.83 -1.81 -4.16
C ASN A 69 -15.00 -0.51 -4.97
N VAL A 70 -13.90 0.16 -5.31
CA VAL A 70 -13.84 1.40 -6.08
C VAL A 70 -14.17 1.15 -7.55
N ASP A 71 -13.59 0.10 -8.15
CA ASP A 71 -13.91 -0.33 -9.51
C ASP A 71 -13.71 -1.85 -9.72
N ARG A 72 -13.89 -2.32 -10.96
CA ARG A 72 -13.74 -3.74 -11.34
C ARG A 72 -12.32 -4.11 -11.81
N ARG A 73 -11.35 -3.21 -11.71
CA ARG A 73 -9.99 -3.42 -12.22
C ARG A 73 -9.16 -4.16 -11.17
N LYS A 74 -8.19 -4.92 -11.67
CA LYS A 74 -7.18 -5.56 -10.83
C LYS A 74 -5.92 -4.69 -10.83
N TYR A 75 -5.38 -4.48 -9.63
CA TYR A 75 -4.20 -3.68 -9.40
C TYR A 75 -3.08 -4.56 -8.85
N TYR A 76 -1.86 -4.19 -9.18
CA TYR A 76 -0.63 -4.83 -8.73
C TYR A 76 0.32 -3.76 -8.21
N PHE A 77 1.24 -4.18 -7.34
CA PHE A 77 2.20 -3.30 -6.71
C PHE A 77 3.61 -3.76 -6.98
N LYS A 78 4.51 -2.82 -7.19
CA LYS A 78 5.95 -3.04 -7.18
C LYS A 78 6.59 -2.07 -6.21
N GLU A 79 7.34 -2.59 -5.26
CA GLU A 79 8.06 -1.81 -4.26
C GLU A 79 9.51 -1.63 -4.69
N TYR A 80 10.05 -0.44 -4.41
CA TYR A 80 11.43 -0.07 -4.66
C TYR A 80 12.03 0.41 -3.35
N ARG A 81 13.22 -0.10 -3.01
CA ARG A 81 13.96 0.29 -1.82
C ARG A 81 15.29 0.89 -2.25
N PHE A 82 15.52 2.11 -1.79
CA PHE A 82 16.78 2.83 -1.91
C PHE A 82 17.39 2.95 -0.51
N GLU A 83 18.61 3.51 -0.40
CA GLU A 83 19.32 3.61 0.88
C GLU A 83 18.51 4.40 1.93
N ASP A 84 17.92 5.53 1.53
CA ASP A 84 17.24 6.45 2.46
C ASP A 84 15.72 6.52 2.29
N TYR A 85 15.16 5.90 1.24
CA TYR A 85 13.73 5.97 0.95
C TYR A 85 13.18 4.71 0.29
N CYS A 86 11.86 4.55 0.40
CA CYS A 86 11.13 3.48 -0.28
C CYS A 86 10.02 4.11 -1.13
N GLY A 87 9.71 3.48 -2.26
CA GLY A 87 8.62 3.88 -3.16
C GLY A 87 7.80 2.68 -3.62
N ALA A 88 6.55 2.93 -4.02
CA ALA A 88 5.67 1.93 -4.63
C ALA A 88 5.06 2.47 -5.91
N VAL A 89 4.95 1.59 -6.88
CA VAL A 89 4.22 1.80 -8.13
C VAL A 89 3.02 0.87 -8.12
N CYS A 90 1.82 1.43 -8.33
CA CYS A 90 0.58 0.71 -8.52
C CYS A 90 0.18 0.75 -9.99
N PHE A 91 -0.19 -0.39 -10.57
CA PHE A 91 -0.47 -0.50 -12.01
C PHE A 91 -1.56 -1.52 -12.34
N GLN A 92 -2.16 -1.35 -13.52
CA GLN A 92 -3.30 -2.11 -14.03
C GLN A 92 -2.87 -2.95 -15.24
N SER A 93 -2.07 -4.02 -15.08
CA SER A 93 -1.74 -4.93 -16.21
C SER A 93 -1.18 -6.27 -15.74
N SER A 94 -1.52 -7.35 -16.45
CA SER A 94 -0.93 -8.69 -16.31
C SER A 94 0.46 -8.83 -16.94
N HIS A 95 0.93 -7.82 -17.69
CA HIS A 95 2.25 -7.75 -18.29
C HIS A 95 2.87 -6.39 -17.95
N PHE A 96 3.91 -6.43 -17.13
CA PHE A 96 4.73 -5.27 -16.81
C PHE A 96 5.91 -5.28 -17.77
N SER A 97 5.80 -4.60 -18.91
CA SER A 97 6.99 -4.18 -19.67
C SER A 97 7.69 -3.15 -18.82
N ASP A 98 8.99 -3.34 -18.58
CA ASP A 98 9.83 -2.50 -17.72
C ASP A 98 9.43 -1.03 -17.83
N ILE A 99 8.81 -0.50 -16.77
CA ILE A 99 8.73 0.93 -16.57
C ILE A 99 10.19 1.36 -16.37
N CYS A 100 10.81 1.77 -17.48
CA CYS A 100 12.02 2.57 -17.48
C CYS A 100 11.71 3.84 -16.68
N LEU A 101 12.01 3.79 -15.39
CA LEU A 101 12.32 4.98 -14.62
C LEU A 101 13.68 5.48 -15.15
N LEU A 102 13.65 6.15 -16.31
CA LEU A 102 14.75 6.98 -16.79
C LEU A 102 14.82 8.26 -15.97
#